data_AF-A0A7Z9S0G1-F1
#
_entry.id   AF-A0A7Z9S0G1-F1
#
_cell.length_a   1.000
_cell.length_b   1.000
_cell.length_c   1.000
_cell.angle_alpha   90.00
_cell.angle_beta   90.00
_cell.angle_gamma   90.00
#
_symmetry.space_group_name_H-M   'P 1'
#
loop_
_entity.id
_entity.type
_entity.pdbx_description
1 polymer ?
#
loop_
_entity_poly.entity_id
_entity_poly.type
_entity_poly.pdbx_seq_one_letter_code
_entity_poly.pdbx_strand_id
1 'polypeptide(L)'
;MLRSRVGRAWVALRESEVAAETLGIDRDMDGFFDGEERLACSDPADPLSLPGSCNGIFFLRGDANGDASLDISDAVSMLEYLFNGATNGSSCQDAYDTNDDGFINIADPVRLLDYLFAGAPEPPEPGAQCGQDPTGDALLCQESVCP
;
A
#
# COMPACT_ATOMS: atom_id res chain seq x y z
N MET A 1 45.45 9.50 -4.73
CA MET A 1 46.36 9.22 -5.87
C MET A 1 46.90 7.81 -5.76
N LEU A 2 46.36 6.86 -6.52
CA LEU A 2 47.05 5.61 -6.90
C LEU A 2 46.36 5.08 -8.15
N ARG A 3 47.15 4.85 -9.21
CA ARG A 3 46.71 4.28 -10.49
C ARG A 3 47.08 2.81 -10.51
N SER A 4 46.20 1.94 -11.00
CA SER A 4 46.62 0.71 -11.67
C SER A 4 45.56 0.24 -12.66
N ARG A 5 46.00 -0.09 -13.88
CA ARG A 5 45.20 -0.67 -14.96
C ARG A 5 45.02 -2.17 -14.69
N VAL A 6 43.78 -2.63 -14.64
CA VAL A 6 43.42 -4.00 -15.03
C VAL A 6 42.10 -3.91 -15.81
N GLY A 7 42.07 -4.44 -17.03
CA GLY A 7 40.86 -4.98 -17.66
C GLY A 7 39.75 -4.00 -18.10
N ARG A 8 39.60 -3.88 -19.42
CA ARG A 8 38.35 -3.67 -20.20
C ARG A 8 37.09 -3.24 -19.39
N ALA A 9 36.70 -1.97 -19.47
CA ALA A 9 35.32 -1.51 -19.67
C ALA A 9 35.21 0.00 -19.45
N TRP A 10 34.18 0.56 -20.05
CA TRP A 10 34.01 1.97 -20.40
C TRP A 10 33.44 2.84 -19.27
N VAL A 11 33.84 4.11 -19.30
CA VAL A 11 33.11 5.32 -18.89
C VAL A 11 32.35 5.25 -17.56
N ALA A 12 32.83 6.03 -16.60
CA ALA A 12 32.05 6.49 -15.45
C ALA A 12 30.77 7.18 -15.96
N LEU A 13 29.64 6.47 -15.85
CA LEU A 13 28.34 7.11 -15.89
C LEU A 13 28.05 7.66 -14.49
N ARG A 14 27.62 8.91 -14.52
CA ARG A 14 27.40 9.80 -13.39
C ARG A 14 26.44 9.19 -12.37
N GLU A 15 26.72 9.50 -11.12
CA GLU A 15 25.72 9.63 -10.06
C GLU A 15 24.72 10.72 -10.47
N SER A 16 23.67 10.37 -11.20
CA SER A 16 22.50 11.23 -11.39
C SER A 16 21.34 10.41 -11.98
N GLU A 17 20.18 10.55 -11.34
CA GLU A 17 18.83 10.22 -11.83
C GLU A 17 18.28 8.84 -11.43
N VAL A 18 17.74 8.82 -10.21
CA VAL A 18 16.41 8.30 -9.84
C VAL A 18 15.62 7.68 -11.01
N ALA A 19 15.48 6.36 -11.00
CA ALA A 19 14.26 5.66 -11.37
C ALA A 19 14.41 4.22 -10.88
N ALA A 20 13.91 3.95 -9.67
CA ALA A 20 13.45 2.62 -9.36
C ALA A 20 12.17 2.44 -10.19
N GLU A 21 12.30 2.10 -11.48
CA GLU A 21 11.16 1.63 -12.24
C GLU A 21 10.79 0.27 -11.66
N THR A 22 9.58 0.24 -11.11
CA THR A 22 8.96 -0.82 -10.35
C THR A 22 8.92 -2.13 -11.14
N LEU A 23 9.17 -3.24 -10.46
CA LEU A 23 9.36 -4.57 -11.07
C LEU A 23 8.03 -5.34 -11.28
N GLY A 24 6.91 -4.63 -11.46
CA GLY A 24 5.63 -5.20 -11.89
C GLY A 24 5.61 -5.43 -13.41
N ILE A 25 4.73 -6.33 -13.88
CA ILE A 25 4.41 -6.39 -15.32
C ILE A 25 3.53 -5.17 -15.60
N ASP A 26 4.13 -4.07 -16.04
CA ASP A 26 3.45 -2.89 -16.58
C ASP A 26 3.64 -2.89 -18.10
N ARG A 27 2.65 -3.46 -18.83
CA ARG A 27 2.83 -3.79 -20.24
C ARG A 27 2.58 -2.59 -21.15
N ASP A 28 1.73 -1.67 -20.76
CA ASP A 28 1.42 -0.44 -21.50
C ASP A 28 2.08 0.82 -20.93
N MET A 29 2.85 0.66 -19.84
CA MET A 29 3.72 1.68 -19.24
C MET A 29 2.96 2.89 -18.72
N ASP A 30 1.76 2.68 -18.20
CA ASP A 30 0.93 3.75 -17.65
C ASP A 30 1.05 3.89 -16.12
N GLY A 31 1.64 2.89 -15.46
CA GLY A 31 1.87 2.87 -14.03
C GLY A 31 0.62 2.67 -13.17
N PHE A 32 -0.50 2.23 -13.76
CA PHE A 32 -1.74 1.92 -13.05
C PHE A 32 -1.97 0.41 -12.97
N PHE A 33 -2.56 -0.03 -11.85
CA PHE A 33 -3.00 -1.42 -11.70
C PHE A 33 -4.34 -1.62 -12.41
N ASP A 34 -4.30 -1.90 -13.72
CA ASP A 34 -5.50 -2.05 -14.54
C ASP A 34 -5.70 -3.48 -15.10
N GLY A 35 -6.44 -3.62 -16.20
CA GLY A 35 -7.02 -4.88 -16.64
C GLY A 35 -6.04 -6.04 -16.84
N GLU A 36 -4.79 -5.77 -17.20
CA GLU A 36 -3.80 -6.79 -17.57
C GLU A 36 -2.93 -7.19 -16.36
N GLU A 37 -2.65 -6.23 -15.49
CA GLU A 37 -1.94 -6.31 -14.21
C GLU A 37 -2.78 -7.09 -13.20
N ARG A 38 -4.10 -6.85 -13.18
CA ARG A 38 -5.07 -7.58 -12.35
C ARG A 38 -5.17 -9.07 -12.71
N LEU A 39 -4.99 -9.41 -13.99
CA LEU A 39 -4.97 -10.82 -14.44
C LEU A 39 -3.64 -11.51 -14.12
N ALA A 40 -2.56 -10.74 -14.02
CA ALA A 40 -1.22 -11.23 -13.68
C ALA A 40 -0.90 -11.20 -12.18
N CYS A 41 -1.81 -10.67 -11.35
CA CYS A 41 -1.57 -10.40 -9.92
C CYS A 41 -0.23 -9.69 -9.69
N SER A 42 0.05 -8.66 -10.50
CA SER A 42 1.30 -7.90 -10.45
C SER A 42 0.96 -6.44 -10.27
N ASP A 43 1.05 -5.95 -9.05
CA ASP A 43 0.85 -4.54 -8.76
C ASP A 43 2.14 -3.75 -9.09
N PRO A 44 2.12 -2.84 -10.08
CA PRO A 44 3.27 -2.00 -10.40
C PRO A 44 3.55 -0.93 -9.34
N ALA A 45 2.64 -0.68 -8.40
CA ALA A 45 2.83 0.25 -7.29
C ALA A 45 3.42 -0.43 -6.03
N ASP A 46 3.17 -1.74 -5.83
CA ASP A 46 3.78 -2.54 -4.76
C ASP A 46 5.12 -3.19 -5.19
N PRO A 47 6.28 -2.77 -4.62
CA PRO A 47 7.58 -3.36 -4.92
C PRO A 47 7.76 -4.81 -4.45
N LEU A 48 6.85 -5.33 -3.62
CA LEU A 48 6.80 -6.73 -3.19
C LEU A 48 5.92 -7.59 -4.11
N SER A 49 5.17 -6.97 -5.02
CA SER A 49 4.34 -7.70 -5.97
C SER A 49 5.21 -8.46 -6.98
N LEU A 50 5.04 -9.78 -7.05
CA LEU A 50 5.78 -10.65 -7.95
C LEU A 50 4.86 -11.15 -9.06
N PRO A 51 5.30 -11.12 -10.33
CA PRO A 51 4.44 -11.53 -11.42
C PRO A 51 4.04 -13.00 -11.39
N GLY A 52 2.73 -13.24 -11.44
CA GLY A 52 2.12 -14.57 -11.30
C GLY A 52 2.00 -15.07 -9.85
N SER A 53 2.30 -14.23 -8.85
CA SER A 53 2.15 -14.54 -7.42
C SER A 53 1.09 -13.64 -6.80
N CYS A 54 -0.16 -14.11 -6.76
CA CYS A 54 -1.25 -13.47 -5.99
C CYS A 54 -1.08 -13.64 -4.46
N ASN A 55 0.16 -13.69 -3.96
CA ASN A 55 0.46 -13.61 -2.53
C ASN A 55 0.53 -12.13 -2.13
N GLY A 56 -0.52 -11.37 -2.42
CA GLY A 56 -0.71 -10.03 -1.88
C GLY A 56 -0.88 -10.10 -0.36
N ILE A 57 -0.49 -9.02 0.31
CA ILE A 57 -0.62 -8.86 1.75
C ILE A 57 -2.11 -8.75 2.08
N PHE A 58 -2.53 -9.49 3.10
CA PHE A 58 -3.93 -9.55 3.51
C PHE A 58 -4.16 -8.62 4.70
N PHE A 59 -5.13 -7.73 4.59
CA PHE A 59 -5.50 -6.80 5.66
C PHE A 59 -7.01 -6.59 5.69
N LEU A 60 -7.49 -5.94 6.76
CA LEU A 60 -8.85 -5.43 6.86
C LEU A 60 -8.79 -3.92 6.60
N ARG A 61 -9.57 -3.44 5.62
CA ARG A 61 -9.62 -2.01 5.32
C ARG A 61 -10.32 -1.29 6.48
N GLY A 62 -9.58 -0.38 7.11
CA GLY A 62 -10.01 0.34 8.31
C GLY A 62 -9.50 -0.24 9.63
N ASP A 63 -8.77 -1.36 9.66
CA ASP A 63 -8.08 -1.89 10.86
C ASP A 63 -6.73 -1.17 11.06
N ALA A 64 -6.81 0.07 11.53
CA ALA A 64 -5.65 0.93 11.70
C ALA A 64 -4.81 0.53 12.93
N ASN A 65 -5.41 -0.11 13.94
CA ASN A 65 -4.68 -0.50 15.14
C ASN A 65 -4.00 -1.90 14.99
N GLY A 66 -4.40 -2.69 13.99
CA GLY A 66 -3.86 -3.99 13.63
C GLY A 66 -4.30 -5.14 14.54
N ASP A 67 -5.48 -5.04 15.17
CA ASP A 67 -6.02 -6.04 16.08
C ASP A 67 -7.03 -7.01 15.44
N ALA A 68 -7.19 -6.92 14.12
CA ALA A 68 -8.12 -7.69 13.29
C ALA A 68 -9.61 -7.48 13.62
N SER A 69 -9.96 -6.39 14.30
CA SER A 69 -11.33 -6.03 14.65
C SER A 69 -11.65 -4.59 14.27
N LEU A 70 -12.61 -4.40 13.36
CA LEU A 70 -13.09 -3.07 12.99
C LEU A 70 -13.97 -2.45 14.09
N ASP A 71 -13.41 -1.50 14.84
CA ASP A 71 -14.11 -0.76 15.87
C ASP A 71 -13.68 0.71 16.02
N ILE A 72 -14.13 1.38 17.09
CA ILE A 72 -13.85 2.80 17.31
C ILE A 72 -12.37 3.08 17.61
N SER A 73 -11.64 2.09 18.11
CA SER A 73 -10.22 2.22 18.43
C SER A 73 -9.37 2.39 17.16
N ASP A 74 -9.82 1.86 16.02
CA ASP A 74 -9.21 2.12 14.72
C ASP A 74 -9.33 3.58 14.30
N ALA A 75 -10.53 4.16 14.40
CA ALA A 75 -10.74 5.57 14.08
C ALA A 75 -9.89 6.49 14.98
N VAL A 76 -9.70 6.10 16.25
CA VAL A 76 -8.79 6.80 17.16
C VAL A 76 -7.34 6.64 16.70
N SER A 77 -6.90 5.44 16.32
CA SER A 77 -5.56 5.18 15.81
C SER A 77 -5.25 5.97 14.53
N MET A 78 -6.20 6.07 13.59
CA MET A 78 -6.09 6.92 12.39
C MET A 78 -5.91 8.40 12.75
N LEU A 79 -6.68 8.92 13.70
CA LEU A 79 -6.56 10.31 14.13
C LEU A 79 -5.22 10.56 14.86
N GLU A 80 -4.77 9.60 15.67
CA GLU A 80 -3.45 9.67 16.29
C GLU A 80 -2.33 9.64 15.25
N TYR A 81 -2.47 8.82 14.21
CA TYR A 81 -1.55 8.80 13.07
C TYR A 81 -1.46 10.19 12.40
N LEU A 82 -2.61 10.79 12.06
CA LEU A 82 -2.69 12.08 11.38
C LEU A 82 -2.17 13.27 12.20
N PHE A 83 -2.44 13.31 13.50
CA PHE A 83 -2.16 14.48 14.33
C PHE A 83 -0.95 14.35 15.25
N ASN A 84 -0.59 13.13 15.66
CA ASN A 84 0.51 12.87 16.59
C ASN A 84 1.74 12.22 15.92
N GLY A 85 1.70 11.96 14.60
CA GLY A 85 2.87 11.55 13.83
C GLY A 85 3.29 10.10 14.05
N ALA A 86 2.31 9.20 14.19
CA ALA A 86 2.47 7.74 14.12
C ALA A 86 3.50 7.15 15.10
N THR A 87 3.04 6.75 16.29
CA THR A 87 3.85 5.93 17.21
C THR A 87 3.20 4.61 17.61
N ASN A 88 1.88 4.45 17.42
CA ASN A 88 1.14 3.23 17.74
C ASN A 88 0.10 2.99 16.64
N GLY A 89 0.20 1.87 15.94
CA GLY A 89 -0.75 1.47 14.90
C GLY A 89 -0.15 0.40 13.99
N SER A 90 -0.99 -0.13 13.10
CA SER A 90 -0.62 -1.07 12.06
C SER A 90 0.48 -0.49 11.15
N SER A 91 1.38 -1.34 10.65
CA SER A 91 2.35 -0.99 9.61
C SER A 91 1.72 -0.95 8.21
N CYS A 92 0.44 -1.33 8.10
CA CYS A 92 -0.32 -1.38 6.86
C CYS A 92 -0.95 -0.02 6.56
N GLN A 93 -0.44 0.68 5.55
CA GLN A 93 -0.93 2.02 5.18
C GLN A 93 -2.31 1.96 4.53
N ASP A 94 -2.61 0.92 3.77
CA ASP A 94 -3.90 0.71 3.09
C ASP A 94 -5.03 0.49 4.11
N ALA A 95 -4.70 -0.01 5.31
CA ALA A 95 -5.67 -0.10 6.39
C ALA A 95 -6.10 1.27 6.94
N TYR A 96 -5.27 2.31 6.78
CA TYR A 96 -5.65 3.68 7.16
C TYR A 96 -6.45 4.38 6.07
N ASP A 97 -6.39 3.94 4.82
CA ASP A 97 -7.17 4.48 3.70
C ASP A 97 -8.52 3.76 3.57
N THR A 98 -9.51 4.27 4.29
CA THR A 98 -10.83 3.63 4.39
C THR A 98 -11.74 4.01 3.22
N ASN A 99 -11.48 5.14 2.56
CA ASN A 99 -12.26 5.54 1.38
C ASN A 99 -11.60 5.15 0.06
N ASP A 100 -10.41 4.54 0.11
CA ASP A 100 -9.67 3.96 -1.02
C ASP A 100 -9.36 5.03 -2.08
N ASP A 101 -8.86 6.18 -1.62
CA ASP A 101 -8.54 7.32 -2.48
C ASP A 101 -7.03 7.53 -2.73
N GLY A 102 -6.19 6.68 -2.14
CA GLY A 102 -4.74 6.71 -2.18
C GLY A 102 -4.11 7.73 -1.24
N PHE A 103 -4.89 8.36 -0.35
CA PHE A 103 -4.42 9.40 0.56
C PHE A 103 -4.96 9.25 1.98
N ILE A 104 -4.07 8.94 2.93
CA ILE A 104 -4.42 8.96 4.36
C ILE A 104 -4.69 10.39 4.83
N ASN A 105 -5.96 10.70 5.10
CA ASN A 105 -6.43 12.02 5.52
C ASN A 105 -7.66 11.95 6.47
N ILE A 106 -8.27 13.09 6.79
CA ILE A 106 -9.40 13.13 7.75
C ILE A 106 -10.66 12.45 7.20
N ALA A 107 -10.77 12.27 5.89
CA ALA A 107 -11.88 11.55 5.26
C ALA A 107 -11.93 10.09 5.72
N ASP A 108 -10.79 9.46 6.01
CA ASP A 108 -10.70 8.05 6.41
C ASP A 108 -11.36 7.72 7.74
N PRO A 109 -10.97 8.35 8.87
CA PRO A 109 -11.66 8.10 10.13
C PRO A 109 -13.13 8.51 10.08
N VAL A 110 -13.49 9.52 9.28
CA VAL A 110 -14.91 9.88 9.08
C VAL A 110 -15.65 8.77 8.34
N ARG A 111 -15.06 8.23 7.27
CA ARG A 111 -15.63 7.13 6.47
C ARG A 111 -15.83 5.88 7.31
N LEU A 112 -14.85 5.56 8.17
CA LEU A 112 -14.94 4.44 9.10
C LEU A 112 -16.06 4.65 10.14
N LEU A 113 -16.14 5.83 10.76
CA LEU A 113 -17.18 6.14 11.74
C LEU A 113 -18.59 6.12 11.12
N ASP A 114 -18.72 6.57 9.87
CA ASP A 114 -19.98 6.49 9.12
C ASP A 114 -20.41 5.03 8.88
N TYR A 115 -19.46 4.13 8.60
CA TYR A 115 -19.73 2.70 8.50
C TYR A 115 -20.16 2.10 9.86
N LEU A 116 -19.43 2.41 10.93
CA LEU A 116 -19.69 1.86 12.27
C LEU A 116 -20.99 2.35 12.92
N PHE A 117 -21.36 3.61 12.70
CA PHE A 117 -22.45 4.26 13.45
C PHE A 117 -23.57 4.85 12.61
N ALA A 118 -23.29 5.27 11.36
CA ALA A 118 -24.29 5.92 10.51
C ALA A 118 -24.97 4.96 9.52
N GLY A 119 -24.54 3.69 9.47
CA GLY A 119 -25.07 2.69 8.55
C GLY A 119 -24.67 2.96 7.10
N ALA A 120 -23.53 3.62 6.88
CA ALA A 120 -22.96 3.74 5.55
C ALA A 120 -22.58 2.35 4.99
N PRO A 121 -22.46 2.21 3.66
CA PRO A 121 -21.97 0.98 3.05
C PRO A 121 -20.61 0.58 3.62
N GLU A 122 -20.32 -0.72 3.56
CA GLU A 122 -18.99 -1.27 3.86
C GLU A 122 -17.91 -0.50 3.08
N PRO A 123 -16.69 -0.33 3.65
CA PRO A 123 -15.56 0.23 2.91
C PRO A 123 -15.32 -0.54 1.60
N PRO A 124 -14.70 0.09 0.59
CA PRO A 124 -14.26 -0.59 -0.63
C PRO A 124 -13.45 -1.85 -0.31
N GLU A 125 -13.47 -2.83 -1.22
CA GLU A 125 -12.71 -4.07 -1.08
C GLU A 125 -11.23 -3.75 -0.70
N PRO A 126 -10.59 -4.51 0.21
CA PRO A 126 -11.07 -5.74 0.85
C PRO A 126 -12.15 -5.54 1.93
N GLY A 127 -12.39 -4.29 2.34
CA GLY A 127 -13.52 -3.92 3.19
C GLY A 127 -13.39 -4.43 4.62
N ALA A 128 -14.51 -4.83 5.21
CA ALA A 128 -14.56 -5.40 6.56
C ALA A 128 -14.21 -6.90 6.59
N GLN A 129 -13.78 -7.44 5.46
CA GLN A 129 -13.25 -8.79 5.35
C GLN A 129 -11.75 -8.72 5.09
N CYS A 130 -11.05 -9.75 5.57
CA CYS A 130 -9.66 -9.93 5.24
C CYS A 130 -9.51 -10.17 3.74
N GLY A 131 -8.72 -9.34 3.06
CA GLY A 131 -8.47 -9.49 1.63
C GLY A 131 -7.26 -8.69 1.17
N GLN A 132 -6.98 -8.80 -0.11
CA GLN A 132 -5.96 -7.99 -0.78
C GLN A 132 -6.59 -6.71 -1.30
N ASP A 133 -5.78 -5.67 -1.45
CA ASP A 133 -6.21 -4.48 -2.15
C ASP A 133 -6.42 -4.79 -3.65
N PRO A 134 -7.65 -4.66 -4.19
CA PRO A 134 -7.86 -4.79 -5.64
C PRO A 134 -7.44 -3.54 -6.41
N THR A 135 -7.20 -2.43 -5.73
CA THR A 135 -6.77 -1.15 -6.28
C THR A 135 -5.32 -0.90 -5.88
N GLY A 136 -4.41 -1.02 -6.85
CA GLY A 136 -3.00 -0.70 -6.61
C GLY A 136 -2.82 0.81 -6.48
N ASP A 137 -2.21 1.25 -5.38
CA ASP A 137 -1.82 2.64 -5.16
C ASP A 137 -0.45 2.74 -4.44
N ALA A 138 -0.04 3.95 -4.05
CA ALA A 138 1.28 4.18 -3.45
C ALA A 138 1.36 3.84 -1.95
N LEU A 139 0.23 3.55 -1.32
CA LEU A 139 0.14 3.04 0.04
C LEU A 139 0.46 1.54 0.01
N LEU A 140 1.11 1.07 1.07
CA LEU A 140 1.61 -0.30 1.13
C LEU A 140 1.30 -0.93 2.48
N CYS A 141 1.03 -2.22 2.44
CA CYS A 141 1.03 -3.09 3.60
C CYS A 141 2.25 -4.00 3.63
N GLN A 142 3.00 -3.95 4.74
CA GLN A 142 4.26 -4.69 4.86
C GLN A 142 4.07 -6.11 5.41
N GLU A 143 3.00 -6.35 6.16
CA GLU A 143 2.71 -7.64 6.81
C GLU A 143 1.21 -7.91 6.78
N SER A 144 0.83 -9.18 6.67
CA SER A 144 -0.58 -9.57 6.73
C SER A 144 -1.09 -9.47 8.17
N VAL A 145 -2.21 -8.76 8.36
CA VAL A 145 -2.76 -8.43 9.69
C VAL A 145 -4.08 -9.19 9.98
N CYS A 146 -4.28 -10.32 9.30
CA CYS A 146 -5.48 -11.14 9.47
C CYS A 146 -5.27 -12.35 10.41
N PRO A 147 -6.35 -12.84 11.07
CA PRO A 147 -6.30 -14.00 11.97
C PRO A 147 -6.17 -15.36 11.25
#